data_AF-A0A8D8I7T3-F1
#
_entry.id   AF-A0A8D8I7T3-F1
#
_cell.length_a   1.000
_cell.length_b   1.000
_cell.length_c   1.000
_cell.angle_alpha   90.00
_cell.angle_beta   90.00
_cell.angle_gamma   90.00
#
_symmetry.space_group_name_H-M   'P 1'
#
loop_
_entity.id
_entity.type
_entity.pdbx_description
1 polymer ?
#
loop_
_entity_poly.entity_id
_entity_poly.type
_entity_poly.pdbx_seq_one_letter_code
_entity_poly.pdbx_strand_id
1 'polypeptide(L)'
;IRTIMYVFEDTLKSLNSMFYATGIPPCNEFYPKTIRVIFNENKFFMFAFLLLLYAELGEIIYLAQMLQREFSFLELTFQAPGVGYCSIGLLKMVVLAVKRDSIAELVQNLRDVWDQSIITVEHKKICENVMKPAIFNTTLTAVVNFAMGISFTVLPIAEMIYHYALTGRWVRQLPFLIWWPFDPL
;
A
#
# COMPACT_ATOMS: atom_id res chain seq x y z
N ILE A 1 3.20 33.78 4.95
CA ILE A 1 2.09 33.18 4.16
C ILE A 1 2.65 32.21 3.12
N ARG A 2 3.50 32.65 2.16
CA ARG A 2 4.13 31.76 1.14
C ARG A 2 4.79 30.47 1.65
N THR A 3 5.53 30.52 2.76
CA THR A 3 6.28 29.34 3.28
C THR A 3 5.39 28.23 3.83
N ILE A 4 4.14 28.49 4.22
CA ILE A 4 3.26 27.48 4.85
C ILE A 4 2.42 26.78 3.78
N MET A 5 1.93 27.55 2.81
CA MET A 5 1.36 26.99 1.59
C MET A 5 2.37 26.05 0.93
N TYR A 6 3.66 26.42 0.95
CA TYR A 6 4.75 25.55 0.50
C TYR A 6 4.83 24.24 1.30
N VAL A 7 4.67 24.25 2.64
CA VAL A 7 4.68 23.01 3.44
C VAL A 7 3.46 22.12 3.16
N PHE A 8 2.27 22.70 2.98
CA PHE A 8 1.05 21.95 2.64
C PHE A 8 1.15 21.33 1.24
N GLU A 9 1.57 22.12 0.25
CA GLU A 9 1.78 21.67 -1.11
C GLU A 9 2.90 20.62 -1.22
N ASP A 10 4.01 20.81 -0.50
CA ASP A 10 5.09 19.82 -0.44
C ASP A 10 4.62 18.51 0.20
N THR A 11 3.74 18.60 1.21
CA THR A 11 3.15 17.41 1.84
C THR A 11 2.28 16.64 0.86
N LEU A 12 1.38 17.35 0.15
CA LEU A 12 0.54 16.75 -0.88
C LEU A 12 1.36 16.17 -2.04
N LYS A 13 2.43 16.87 -2.44
CA LYS A 13 3.36 16.40 -3.48
C LYS A 13 4.10 15.14 -3.04
N SER A 14 4.56 15.09 -1.79
CA SER A 14 5.19 13.90 -1.20
C SER A 14 4.22 12.71 -1.15
N LEU A 15 2.99 12.93 -0.68
CA LEU A 15 1.92 11.93 -0.66
C LEU A 15 1.59 11.41 -2.07
N ASN A 16 1.45 12.29 -3.05
CA ASN A 16 1.22 11.90 -4.44
C ASN A 16 2.37 11.07 -5.01
N SER A 17 3.61 11.42 -4.68
CA SER A 17 4.79 10.65 -5.08
C SER A 17 4.75 9.25 -4.46
N MET A 18 4.38 9.12 -3.18
CA MET A 18 4.21 7.83 -2.50
C MET A 18 3.06 7.00 -3.11
N PHE A 19 1.93 7.62 -3.41
CA PHE A 19 0.83 6.95 -4.10
C PHE A 19 1.27 6.46 -5.48
N TYR A 20 1.92 7.31 -6.25
CA TYR A 20 2.42 6.93 -7.58
C TYR A 20 3.43 5.78 -7.50
N ALA A 21 4.35 5.79 -6.53
CA ALA A 21 5.31 4.71 -6.30
C ALA A 21 4.64 3.38 -5.91
N THR A 22 3.51 3.43 -5.20
CA THR A 22 2.69 2.25 -4.88
C THR A 22 1.70 1.89 -5.99
N GLY A 23 1.73 2.64 -7.09
CA GLY A 23 0.90 2.47 -8.27
C GLY A 23 -0.51 3.04 -8.15
N ILE A 24 -0.82 3.73 -7.06
CA ILE A 24 -2.08 4.45 -6.87
C ILE A 24 -1.98 5.81 -7.57
N PRO A 25 -2.95 6.17 -8.43
CA PRO A 25 -2.93 7.46 -9.10
C PRO A 25 -3.17 8.62 -8.10
N PRO A 26 -2.59 9.80 -8.35
CA PRO A 26 -2.71 10.94 -7.43
C PRO A 26 -4.18 11.38 -7.28
N CYS A 27 -4.63 11.54 -6.04
CA CYS A 27 -6.03 11.85 -5.70
C CYS A 27 -6.34 13.35 -5.65
N ASN A 28 -5.44 14.20 -6.15
CA ASN A 28 -5.61 15.67 -6.13
C ASN A 28 -6.49 16.18 -7.28
N GLU A 29 -6.74 15.34 -8.27
CA GLU A 29 -7.53 15.66 -9.45
C GLU A 29 -8.72 14.70 -9.55
N PHE A 30 -9.86 15.25 -9.98
CA PHE A 30 -11.06 14.48 -10.28
C PHE A 30 -10.80 13.50 -11.42
N TYR A 31 -11.56 12.40 -11.46
CA TYR A 31 -11.49 11.48 -12.59
C TYR A 31 -11.84 12.19 -13.90
N PRO A 32 -11.07 11.98 -14.98
CA PRO A 32 -11.47 12.45 -16.29
C PRO A 32 -12.77 11.77 -16.70
N LYS A 33 -13.71 12.54 -17.29
CA LYS A 33 -15.05 12.04 -17.68
C LYS A 33 -15.04 10.92 -18.73
N THR A 34 -13.88 10.62 -19.33
CA THR A 34 -13.74 9.66 -20.42
C THR A 34 -13.08 8.36 -19.94
N ILE A 35 -13.81 7.25 -19.99
CA ILE A 35 -13.37 5.92 -19.51
C ILE A 35 -12.05 5.46 -20.15
N ARG A 36 -11.82 5.76 -21.44
CA ARG A 36 -10.59 5.36 -22.14
C ARG A 36 -9.35 6.07 -21.60
N VAL A 37 -9.50 7.34 -21.19
CA VAL A 37 -8.43 8.13 -20.59
C VAL A 37 -8.14 7.60 -19.17
N ILE A 38 -9.20 7.31 -18.40
CA ILE A 38 -9.08 6.65 -17.09
C ILE A 38 -8.27 5.35 -17.21
N PHE A 39 -8.62 4.46 -18.15
CA PHE A 39 -7.91 3.20 -18.30
C PHE A 39 -6.44 3.40 -18.66
N ASN A 40 -6.12 4.38 -19.52
CA ASN A 40 -4.76 4.62 -19.98
C ASN A 40 -3.86 5.24 -18.90
N GLU A 41 -4.39 6.16 -18.12
CA GLU A 41 -3.67 6.83 -17.03
C GLU A 41 -3.48 5.92 -15.81
N ASN A 42 -4.37 4.95 -15.61
CA ASN A 42 -4.37 4.07 -14.45
C ASN A 42 -3.90 2.63 -14.79
N LYS A 43 -3.21 2.42 -15.91
CA LYS A 43 -2.73 1.09 -16.34
C LYS A 43 -1.88 0.40 -15.28
N PHE A 44 -0.95 1.14 -14.68
CA PHE A 44 -0.04 0.59 -13.67
C PHE A 44 -0.79 0.22 -12.39
N PHE A 45 -1.74 1.06 -11.96
CA PHE A 45 -2.65 0.75 -10.85
C PHE A 45 -3.41 -0.56 -11.08
N MET A 46 -4.04 -0.70 -12.24
CA MET A 46 -4.80 -1.90 -12.56
C MET A 46 -3.91 -3.14 -12.66
N PHE A 47 -2.71 -3.01 -13.21
CA PHE A 47 -1.75 -4.11 -13.25
C PHE A 47 -1.35 -4.55 -11.83
N ALA A 48 -0.99 -3.61 -10.96
CA ALA A 48 -0.65 -3.91 -9.56
C ALA A 48 -1.84 -4.52 -8.81
N PHE A 49 -3.05 -3.99 -9.01
CA PHE A 49 -4.28 -4.51 -8.42
C PHE A 49 -4.57 -5.95 -8.86
N LEU A 50 -4.51 -6.24 -10.17
CA LEU A 50 -4.75 -7.59 -10.70
C LEU A 50 -3.71 -8.60 -10.22
N LEU A 51 -2.44 -8.18 -10.12
CA LEU A 51 -1.37 -9.02 -9.63
C LEU A 51 -1.54 -9.36 -8.14
N LEU A 52 -1.89 -8.36 -7.33
CA LEU A 52 -2.19 -8.57 -5.90
C LEU A 52 -3.46 -9.41 -5.70
N LEU A 53 -4.50 -9.17 -6.51
CA LEU A 53 -5.75 -9.94 -6.47
C LEU A 53 -5.50 -11.41 -6.81
N TYR A 54 -4.70 -11.67 -7.84
CA TYR A 54 -4.33 -13.03 -8.22
C TYR A 54 -3.56 -13.74 -7.09
N ALA A 55 -2.58 -13.05 -6.48
CA ALA A 55 -1.83 -13.59 -5.35
C ALA A 55 -2.74 -13.91 -4.15
N GLU A 56 -3.62 -12.97 -3.78
CA GLU A 56 -4.59 -13.13 -2.68
C GLU A 56 -5.52 -14.32 -2.92
N LEU A 57 -6.06 -14.49 -4.12
CA LEU A 57 -6.91 -15.64 -4.43
C LEU A 57 -6.15 -16.96 -4.26
N GLY A 58 -4.90 -17.01 -4.69
CA GLY A 58 -4.04 -18.18 -4.48
C GLY A 58 -3.74 -18.44 -3.00
N GLU A 59 -3.54 -17.41 -2.18
CA GLU A 59 -3.35 -17.55 -0.74
C GLU A 59 -4.62 -18.03 -0.02
N ILE A 60 -5.79 -17.53 -0.42
CA ILE A 60 -7.09 -17.96 0.14
C ILE A 60 -7.34 -19.43 -0.20
N ILE A 61 -7.09 -19.84 -1.45
CA ILE A 61 -7.23 -21.24 -1.87
C ILE A 61 -6.26 -22.13 -1.07
N TYR A 62 -5.00 -21.70 -0.92
CA TYR A 62 -4.01 -22.43 -0.13
C TYR A 62 -4.44 -22.57 1.33
N LEU A 63 -4.90 -21.48 1.94
CA LEU A 63 -5.40 -21.49 3.32
C LEU A 63 -6.60 -22.44 3.47
N ALA A 64 -7.54 -22.44 2.52
CA ALA A 64 -8.67 -23.35 2.52
C ALA A 64 -8.24 -24.83 2.41
N GLN A 65 -7.24 -25.13 1.57
CA GLN A 65 -6.67 -26.48 1.46
C GLN A 65 -5.92 -26.89 2.73
N MET A 66 -5.19 -25.96 3.35
CA MET A 66 -4.46 -26.20 4.59
C MET A 66 -5.41 -26.56 5.73
N LEU A 67 -6.56 -25.88 5.83
CA LEU A 67 -7.59 -26.18 6.82
C LEU A 67 -8.27 -27.55 6.63
N GLN A 68 -8.16 -28.14 5.44
CA GLN A 68 -8.66 -29.49 5.15
C GLN A 68 -7.64 -30.60 5.47
N ARG A 69 -6.37 -30.24 5.72
CA ARG A 69 -5.29 -31.17 6.07
C ARG A 69 -5.02 -31.09 7.58
N GLU A 70 -4.26 -32.04 8.13
CA GLU A 70 -3.70 -31.85 9.47
C GLU A 70 -2.69 -30.70 9.40
N PHE A 71 -3.00 -29.58 10.07
CA PHE A 71 -2.15 -28.40 10.11
C PHE A 71 -1.75 -28.07 11.54
N SER A 72 -0.59 -27.44 11.69
CA SER A 72 -0.14 -26.92 12.98
C SER A 72 -0.68 -25.51 13.22
N PHE A 73 -0.96 -25.17 14.49
CA PHE A 73 -1.36 -23.80 14.85
C PHE A 73 -0.33 -22.77 14.39
N LEU A 74 0.95 -23.15 14.39
CA LEU A 74 2.06 -22.31 13.95
C LEU A 74 1.92 -21.92 12.47
N GLU A 75 1.66 -22.88 11.58
CA GLU A 75 1.46 -22.63 10.14
C GLU A 75 0.29 -21.68 9.89
N LEU A 76 -0.82 -21.85 10.62
CA LEU A 76 -1.96 -20.94 10.53
C LEU A 76 -1.60 -19.52 10.96
N THR A 77 -0.88 -19.37 12.07
CA THR A 77 -0.45 -18.04 12.55
C THR A 77 0.59 -17.36 11.66
N PHE A 78 1.35 -18.12 10.87
CA PHE A 78 2.24 -17.55 9.86
C PHE A 78 1.48 -17.10 8.60
N GLN A 79 0.48 -17.86 8.17
CA GLN A 79 -0.25 -17.60 6.92
C GLN A 79 -1.37 -16.55 7.07
N ALA A 80 -2.18 -16.64 8.14
CA ALA A 80 -3.38 -15.82 8.29
C ALA A 80 -3.12 -14.30 8.30
N PRO A 81 -2.04 -13.77 8.93
CA PRO A 81 -1.71 -12.35 8.86
C PRO A 81 -1.36 -11.88 7.45
N GLY A 82 -0.75 -12.73 6.62
CA GLY A 82 -0.41 -12.43 5.22
C GLY A 82 -1.67 -12.18 4.39
N VAL A 83 -2.61 -13.14 4.43
CA VAL A 83 -3.93 -13.03 3.79
C VAL A 83 -4.67 -11.79 4.27
N GLY A 84 -4.72 -11.57 5.60
CA GLY A 84 -5.37 -10.39 6.16
C GLY A 84 -4.74 -9.07 5.68
N TYR A 85 -3.42 -9.00 5.62
CA TYR A 85 -2.69 -7.82 5.15
C TYR A 85 -2.98 -7.52 3.68
N CYS A 86 -2.88 -8.52 2.81
CA CYS A 86 -3.14 -8.42 1.38
C CYS A 86 -4.61 -8.08 1.08
N SER A 87 -5.55 -8.72 1.77
CA SER A 87 -6.99 -8.37 1.78
C SER A 87 -7.25 -6.89 2.10
N ILE A 88 -6.64 -6.36 3.18
CA ILE A 88 -6.79 -4.95 3.56
C ILE A 88 -6.17 -4.03 2.49
N GLY A 89 -5.05 -4.43 1.90
CA GLY A 89 -4.40 -3.73 0.80
C GLY A 89 -5.34 -3.58 -0.41
N LEU A 90 -5.95 -4.69 -0.86
CA LEU A 90 -6.92 -4.70 -1.95
C LEU A 90 -8.14 -3.84 -1.63
N LEU A 91 -8.69 -3.96 -0.42
CA LEU A 91 -9.82 -3.14 0.01
C LEU A 91 -9.49 -1.65 -0.03
N LYS A 92 -8.30 -1.25 0.45
CA LYS A 92 -7.85 0.14 0.39
C LYS A 92 -7.71 0.63 -1.06
N MET A 93 -7.16 -0.18 -1.96
CA MET A 93 -7.07 0.16 -3.38
C MET A 93 -8.45 0.41 -3.99
N VAL A 94 -9.43 -0.45 -3.69
CA VAL A 94 -10.81 -0.28 -4.15
C VAL A 94 -11.45 0.98 -3.58
N VAL A 95 -11.35 1.19 -2.26
CA VAL A 95 -11.92 2.38 -1.60
C VAL A 95 -11.32 3.66 -2.17
N LEU A 96 -10.01 3.72 -2.37
CA LEU A 96 -9.34 4.89 -2.97
C LEU A 96 -9.80 5.13 -4.40
N ALA A 97 -9.95 4.08 -5.21
CA ALA A 97 -10.47 4.21 -6.57
C ALA A 97 -11.92 4.70 -6.58
N VAL A 98 -12.79 4.17 -5.72
CA VAL A 98 -14.22 4.56 -5.68
C VAL A 98 -14.43 5.95 -5.09
N LYS A 99 -13.64 6.32 -4.08
CA LYS A 99 -13.78 7.60 -3.35
C LYS A 99 -12.87 8.70 -3.86
N ARG A 100 -12.15 8.50 -4.96
CA ARG A 100 -11.18 9.47 -5.50
C ARG A 100 -11.77 10.87 -5.66
N ASP A 101 -12.95 11.00 -6.26
CA ASP A 101 -13.56 12.31 -6.49
C ASP A 101 -13.92 13.01 -5.17
N SER A 102 -14.42 12.26 -4.19
CA SER A 102 -14.69 12.80 -2.84
C SER A 102 -13.39 13.21 -2.12
N ILE A 103 -12.29 12.47 -2.34
CA ILE A 103 -10.97 12.83 -1.80
C ILE A 103 -10.45 14.09 -2.48
N ALA A 104 -10.58 14.20 -3.80
CA ALA A 104 -10.17 15.38 -4.57
C ALA A 104 -10.95 16.62 -4.11
N GLU A 105 -12.27 16.49 -3.93
CA GLU A 105 -13.12 17.56 -3.38
C GLU A 105 -12.67 17.96 -1.97
N LEU A 106 -12.40 17.00 -1.09
CA LEU A 106 -11.90 17.28 0.25
C LEU A 106 -10.56 18.01 0.25
N VAL A 107 -9.63 17.60 -0.63
CA VAL A 107 -8.33 18.25 -0.80
C VAL A 107 -8.49 19.70 -1.29
N GLN A 108 -9.40 19.94 -2.24
CA GLN A 108 -9.70 21.30 -2.72
C GLN A 108 -10.31 22.17 -1.63
N ASN A 109 -11.34 21.66 -0.93
CA ASN A 109 -11.95 22.37 0.19
C ASN A 109 -10.93 22.67 1.31
N LEU A 110 -10.04 21.73 1.61
CA LEU A 110 -8.95 21.96 2.56
C LEU A 110 -8.01 23.06 2.09
N ARG A 111 -7.64 23.08 0.81
CA ARG A 111 -6.78 24.13 0.24
C ARG A 111 -7.44 25.51 0.34
N ASP A 112 -8.73 25.61 0.02
CA ASP A 112 -9.49 26.86 0.09
C ASP A 112 -9.62 27.38 1.52
N VAL A 113 -9.92 26.51 2.48
CA VAL A 113 -9.96 26.87 3.92
C VAL A 113 -8.57 27.22 4.42
N TRP A 114 -7.53 26.54 3.96
CA TRP A 114 -6.14 26.80 4.34
C TRP A 114 -5.69 28.19 3.92
N ASP A 115 -6.04 28.61 2.70
CA ASP A 115 -5.72 29.95 2.19
C ASP A 115 -6.47 31.06 2.93
N GLN A 116 -7.67 30.78 3.46
CA GLN A 116 -8.48 31.74 4.21
C GLN A 116 -8.17 31.80 5.72
N SER A 117 -7.70 30.71 6.32
CA SER A 117 -7.55 30.57 7.78
C SER A 117 -6.22 31.11 8.33
N ILE A 118 -5.19 31.27 7.50
CA ILE A 118 -3.87 31.74 7.95
C ILE A 118 -3.77 33.26 7.82
N ILE A 119 -4.43 33.96 8.74
CA ILE A 119 -4.46 35.43 8.79
C ILE A 119 -3.37 35.97 9.73
N THR A 120 -3.03 35.24 10.80
CA THR A 120 -2.07 35.69 11.84
C THR A 120 -0.89 34.74 12.06
N VAL A 121 0.19 35.29 12.63
CA VAL A 121 1.43 34.55 12.95
C VAL A 121 1.20 33.43 13.97
N GLU A 122 0.21 33.56 14.86
CA GLU A 122 -0.16 32.53 15.83
C GLU A 122 -0.84 31.32 15.18
N HIS A 123 -1.80 31.55 14.27
CA HIS A 123 -2.43 30.46 13.49
C HIS A 123 -1.39 29.68 12.69
N LYS A 124 -0.41 30.38 12.11
CA LYS A 124 0.75 29.76 11.44
C LYS A 124 1.49 28.79 12.38
N LYS A 125 1.81 29.23 13.59
CA LYS A 125 2.57 28.42 14.55
C LYS A 125 1.80 27.18 14.99
N ILE A 126 0.48 27.30 15.19
CA ILE A 126 -0.40 26.19 15.54
C ILE A 126 -0.45 25.17 14.38
N CYS A 127 -0.69 25.62 13.15
CA CYS A 127 -0.72 24.74 11.98
C CYS A 127 0.60 23.99 11.77
N GLU A 128 1.73 24.68 11.85
CA GLU A 128 3.05 24.02 11.72
C GLU A 128 3.29 22.99 12.83
N ASN A 129 2.86 23.28 14.07
CA ASN A 129 3.00 22.37 15.20
C ASN A 129 2.13 21.11 15.08
N VAL A 130 1.02 21.17 14.33
CA VAL A 130 0.14 20.00 14.11
C VAL A 130 0.55 19.23 12.85
N MET A 131 0.85 19.92 11.75
CA MET A 131 1.20 19.27 10.49
C MET A 131 2.53 18.53 10.55
N LYS A 132 3.58 19.12 11.14
CA LYS A 132 4.91 18.49 11.20
C LYS A 132 4.86 17.08 11.84
N PRO A 133 4.27 16.89 13.03
CA PRO A 133 4.12 15.56 13.61
C PRO A 133 3.23 14.64 12.77
N ALA A 134 2.15 15.15 12.18
CA ALA A 134 1.27 14.33 11.33
C ALA A 134 2.01 13.78 10.10
N ILE A 135 2.79 14.62 9.42
CA ILE A 135 3.62 14.23 8.27
C ILE A 135 4.70 13.25 8.70
N PHE A 136 5.37 13.52 9.82
CA PHE A 136 6.41 12.64 10.36
C PHE A 136 5.85 11.26 10.67
N ASN A 137 4.73 11.17 11.40
CA ASN A 137 4.09 9.90 11.74
C ASN A 137 3.65 9.14 10.48
N THR A 138 3.02 9.83 9.52
CA THR A 138 2.57 9.20 8.27
C THR A 138 3.75 8.65 7.47
N THR A 139 4.83 9.43 7.36
CA THR A 139 6.06 9.03 6.67
C THR A 139 6.73 7.86 7.37
N LEU A 140 6.83 7.91 8.70
CA LEU A 140 7.39 6.83 9.50
C LEU A 140 6.60 5.54 9.32
N THR A 141 5.27 5.60 9.39
CA THR A 141 4.41 4.43 9.14
C THR A 141 4.58 3.88 7.72
N ALA A 142 4.70 4.75 6.70
CA ALA A 142 4.96 4.31 5.34
C ALA A 142 6.32 3.60 5.20
N VAL A 143 7.38 4.16 5.79
CA VAL A 143 8.73 3.57 5.77
C VAL A 143 8.74 2.23 6.51
N VAL A 144 8.10 2.14 7.68
CA VAL A 144 8.01 0.90 8.45
C VAL A 144 7.24 -0.17 7.68
N ASN A 145 6.11 0.16 7.05
CA ASN A 145 5.38 -0.79 6.20
C ASN A 145 6.23 -1.28 5.02
N PHE A 146 6.97 -0.38 4.37
CA PHE A 146 7.86 -0.74 3.27
C PHE A 146 9.01 -1.65 3.75
N ALA A 147 9.63 -1.32 4.88
CA ALA A 147 10.70 -2.12 5.48
C ALA A 147 10.19 -3.52 5.90
N MET A 148 9.00 -3.61 6.50
CA MET A 148 8.37 -4.88 6.84
C MET A 148 8.09 -5.72 5.59
N GLY A 149 7.53 -5.12 4.53
CA GLY A 149 7.31 -5.81 3.26
C GLY A 149 8.60 -6.38 2.66
N ILE A 150 9.67 -5.58 2.63
CA ILE A 150 11.00 -6.05 2.18
C ILE A 150 11.50 -7.19 3.06
N SER A 151 11.44 -7.02 4.37
CA SER A 151 11.94 -8.01 5.34
C SER A 151 11.24 -9.36 5.15
N PHE A 152 9.92 -9.33 4.94
CA PHE A 152 9.11 -10.51 4.66
C PHE A 152 9.52 -11.20 3.36
N THR A 153 9.86 -10.44 2.31
CA THR A 153 10.33 -11.01 1.03
C THR A 153 11.78 -11.52 1.06
N VAL A 154 12.66 -10.91 1.86
CA VAL A 154 14.09 -11.25 1.91
C VAL A 154 14.35 -12.48 2.78
N LEU A 155 13.57 -12.68 3.84
CA LEU A 155 13.78 -13.77 4.80
C LEU A 155 13.79 -15.18 4.14
N PRO A 156 12.83 -15.55 3.28
CA PRO A 156 12.85 -16.85 2.60
C PRO A 156 14.00 -16.97 1.59
N ILE A 157 14.41 -15.87 0.95
CA ILE A 157 15.55 -15.89 0.02
C ILE A 157 16.83 -16.25 0.78
N ALA A 158 17.03 -15.65 1.96
CA ALA A 158 18.17 -15.97 2.81
C ALA A 158 18.12 -17.44 3.28
N GLU A 159 16.94 -17.94 3.65
CA GLU A 159 16.73 -19.33 4.07
C GLU A 159 17.03 -20.33 2.93
N MET A 160 16.56 -20.05 1.71
CA MET A 160 16.87 -20.85 0.52
C MET A 160 18.38 -20.92 0.24
N ILE A 161 19.09 -19.78 0.34
CA ILE A 161 20.54 -19.73 0.12
C ILE A 161 21.27 -20.56 1.19
N TYR A 162 20.85 -20.43 2.45
CA TYR A 162 21.44 -21.19 3.56
C TYR A 162 21.23 -22.71 3.40
N HIS A 163 20.01 -23.14 3.07
CA HIS A 163 19.71 -24.55 2.82
C HIS A 163 20.47 -25.10 1.61
N TYR A 164 20.61 -24.32 0.55
CA TYR A 164 21.40 -24.71 -0.61
C TYR A 164 22.87 -24.91 -0.25
N ALA A 165 23.45 -24.00 0.53
CA ALA A 165 24.85 -24.11 0.98
C ALA A 165 25.11 -25.36 1.82
N LEU A 166 24.14 -25.80 2.63
CA LEU A 166 24.26 -26.99 3.48
C LEU A 166 23.95 -28.31 2.76
N THR A 167 22.93 -28.33 1.90
CA THR A 167 22.39 -29.59 1.35
C THR A 167 22.72 -29.81 -0.13
N GLY A 168 23.21 -28.77 -0.81
CA GLY A 168 23.45 -28.79 -2.27
C GLY A 168 22.17 -28.87 -3.11
N ARG A 169 20.98 -28.81 -2.49
CA ARG A 169 19.68 -28.87 -3.18
C ARG A 169 18.96 -27.54 -3.06
N TRP A 170 18.41 -27.07 -4.17
CA TRP A 170 17.52 -25.91 -4.17
C TRP A 170 16.12 -26.36 -3.75
N VAL A 171 15.71 -25.95 -2.55
CA VAL A 171 14.33 -26.05 -2.10
C VAL A 171 13.73 -24.65 -2.22
N ARG A 172 12.72 -24.50 -3.09
CA ARG A 172 12.06 -23.20 -3.29
C ARG A 172 11.15 -22.91 -2.10
N GLN A 173 11.51 -21.92 -1.29
CA GLN A 173 10.65 -21.35 -0.26
C GLN A 173 10.16 -19.99 -0.74
N LEU A 174 8.85 -19.83 -0.88
CA LEU A 174 8.25 -18.57 -1.28
C LEU A 174 7.90 -17.75 -0.02
N PRO A 175 8.01 -16.41 -0.07
CA PRO A 175 7.59 -15.55 1.04
C PRO A 175 6.11 -15.71 1.38
N PHE A 176 5.31 -15.99 0.36
CA PHE A 176 3.89 -16.25 0.50
C PHE A 176 3.63 -17.70 0.08
N LEU A 177 2.90 -18.44 0.93
CA LEU A 177 2.38 -19.75 0.55
C LEU A 177 1.14 -19.52 -0.30
N ILE A 178 1.33 -19.63 -1.61
CA ILE A 178 0.29 -19.40 -2.62
C ILE A 178 0.06 -20.73 -3.33
N TRP A 179 -1.20 -21.10 -3.52
CA TRP A 179 -1.53 -22.21 -4.40
C TRP A 179 -1.26 -21.81 -5.85
N TRP A 180 -0.41 -22.56 -6.53
CA TRP A 180 -0.20 -22.38 -7.97
C TRP A 180 -1.00 -23.43 -8.76
N PRO A 181 -1.59 -23.06 -9.91
CA PRO A 181 -2.35 -24.00 -10.74
C PRO A 181 -1.52 -25.12 -11.35
N PHE A 182 -0.19 -25.02 -11.28
CA PHE A 182 0.76 -26.03 -11.72
C PHE A 182 1.37 -26.84 -10.57
N ASP A 183 1.03 -26.53 -9.31
CA ASP A 183 1.47 -27.35 -8.19
C ASP A 183 0.65 -28.65 -8.16
N PRO A 184 1.31 -29.82 -8.08
CA PRO A 184 0.61 -31.07 -7.89
C PRO A 184 -0.07 -31.05 -6.52
N LEU A 185 -1.36 -31.44 -6.50
CA LEU A 185 -2.19 -31.58 -5.29
C LEU A 185 -1.55 -32.52 -4.25
#